data_AF-A0A7X6PXM9-F1
#
_entry.id   AF-A0A7X6PXM9-F1
#
_cell.length_a   1.000
_cell.length_b   1.000
_cell.length_c   1.000
_cell.angle_alpha   90.00
_cell.angle_beta   90.00
_cell.angle_gamma   90.00
#
_symmetry.space_group_name_H-M   'P 1'
#
loop_
_entity.id
_entity.type
_entity.pdbx_description
1 polymer ?
#
loop_
_entity_poly.entity_id
_entity_poly.type
_entity_poly.pdbx_seq_one_letter_code
_entity_poly.pdbx_strand_id
1 'polypeptide(L)'
;MENFDIKKYLEMALRRKYWIVIPFMVVLLAGFAYLLKAPRIFEAKTLILVQEQRVPQDFVRSIVSADAEDRLRTITQQVTSRTNLEKIIADSMLYSEEPNMLLEEKVVLLRRNIVIDVAARGGRGGNAFSIALQGKDPRKIAKVTNDLASNFISEHIKIRESQALGTSIFLNDELESVRRELQDKEQQLKEYKERHRGGLPEELNTNLRILERLQSQLDQLNNNLRSAENRRILLQ
;
A
#
# COMPACT_ATOMS: atom_id res chain seq x y z
N MET A 1 -39.08 60.29 13.29
CA MET A 1 -38.14 59.45 14.05
C MET A 1 -38.84 59.11 15.36
N GLU A 2 -39.46 57.93 15.41
CA GLU A 2 -40.18 57.45 16.59
C GLU A 2 -39.20 57.34 17.76
N ASN A 3 -39.33 58.25 18.72
CA ASN A 3 -38.69 58.09 20.01
C ASN A 3 -39.36 56.91 20.69
N PHE A 4 -38.79 55.71 20.52
CA PHE A 4 -39.10 54.56 21.33
C PHE A 4 -39.05 55.00 22.78
N ASP A 5 -40.22 54.96 23.41
CA ASP A 5 -40.48 55.49 24.75
C ASP A 5 -39.88 54.54 25.81
N ILE A 6 -38.57 54.32 25.72
CA ILE A 6 -37.78 53.37 26.51
C ILE A 6 -37.99 53.62 27.99
N LYS A 7 -38.18 54.88 28.39
CA LYS A 7 -38.49 55.29 29.77
C LYS A 7 -39.83 54.72 30.27
N LYS A 8 -40.86 54.70 29.42
CA LYS A 8 -42.20 54.20 29.73
C LYS A 8 -42.20 52.67 29.87
N TYR A 9 -41.43 51.97 29.04
CA TYR A 9 -41.20 50.54 29.18
C TYR A 9 -40.35 50.20 30.41
N LEU A 10 -39.36 51.04 30.77
CA LEU A 10 -38.55 50.90 31.98
C LEU A 10 -39.39 51.04 33.26
N GLU A 11 -40.28 52.03 33.32
CA GLU A 11 -41.19 52.24 34.47
C GLU A 11 -42.21 51.10 34.62
N MET A 12 -42.75 50.60 33.50
CA MET A 12 -43.63 49.43 33.50
C MET A 12 -42.88 48.16 33.98
N ALA A 13 -41.64 47.98 33.55
CA ALA A 13 -40.78 46.89 34.00
C ALA A 13 -40.40 47.00 35.48
N LEU A 14 -40.21 48.22 36.02
CA LEU A 14 -39.89 48.47 37.43
C LEU A 14 -41.07 48.19 38.38
N ARG A 15 -42.31 48.54 38.00
CA ARG A 15 -43.52 48.24 38.81
C ARG A 15 -43.89 46.76 38.83
N ARG A 16 -43.59 46.02 37.74
CA ARG A 16 -43.87 44.58 37.61
C ARG A 16 -42.61 43.72 37.59
N LYS A 17 -41.51 44.20 38.16
CA LYS A 17 -40.18 43.55 38.12
C LYS A 17 -40.23 42.06 38.44
N TYR A 18 -41.06 41.65 39.40
CA TYR A 18 -41.21 40.25 39.77
C TYR A 18 -41.78 39.36 38.64
N TRP A 19 -42.67 39.87 37.79
CA TRP A 19 -43.24 39.11 36.66
C TRP A 19 -42.26 38.87 35.51
N ILE A 20 -41.19 39.67 35.42
CA ILE A 20 -40.13 39.51 34.42
C ILE A 20 -38.94 38.76 35.02
N VAL A 21 -38.56 39.11 36.25
CA VAL A 21 -37.41 38.54 36.96
C VAL A 21 -37.65 37.09 37.36
N ILE A 22 -38.87 36.72 37.79
CA ILE A 22 -39.19 35.33 38.17
C ILE A 22 -39.03 34.37 36.97
N PRO A 23 -39.68 34.56 35.81
CA PRO A 23 -39.50 33.65 34.67
C PRO A 23 -38.07 33.69 34.12
N PHE A 24 -37.40 34.85 34.12
CA PHE A 24 -35.99 34.94 33.74
C PHE A 24 -35.09 34.10 34.66
N MET A 25 -35.29 34.19 35.97
CA MET A 25 -34.55 33.42 36.96
C MET A 25 -34.87 31.94 36.87
N VAL A 26 -36.12 31.55 36.62
CA VAL A 26 -36.52 30.15 36.38
C VAL A 26 -35.83 29.57 35.13
N VAL A 27 -35.81 30.29 34.01
CA VAL A 27 -35.12 29.85 32.79
C VAL A 27 -33.61 29.77 33.00
N LEU A 28 -33.03 30.75 33.70
CA LEU A 28 -31.60 30.76 34.04
C LEU A 28 -31.23 29.56 34.93
N LEU A 29 -32.05 29.27 35.95
CA LEU A 29 -31.83 28.19 36.90
C LEU A 29 -32.06 26.82 36.25
N ALA A 30 -33.05 26.71 35.36
CA ALA A 30 -33.26 25.52 34.53
C ALA A 30 -32.08 25.28 33.56
N GLY A 31 -31.57 26.34 32.92
CA GLY A 31 -30.39 26.27 32.06
C GLY A 31 -29.13 25.85 32.82
N PHE A 32 -28.93 26.38 34.02
CA PHE A 32 -27.83 26.01 34.90
C PHE A 32 -27.93 24.55 35.38
N ALA A 33 -29.13 24.11 35.76
CA ALA A 33 -29.39 22.71 36.13
C ALA A 33 -29.13 21.75 34.95
N TYR A 34 -29.45 22.18 33.72
CA TYR A 34 -29.15 21.41 32.51
C TYR A 34 -27.65 21.32 32.24
N LEU A 35 -26.90 22.42 32.38
CA LEU A 35 -25.43 22.45 32.23
C LEU A 35 -24.72 21.53 33.22
N LEU A 36 -25.22 21.39 34.44
CA LEU A 36 -24.67 20.46 35.43
C LEU A 36 -24.93 18.99 35.10
N LYS A 37 -26.02 18.67 34.39
CA LYS A 37 -26.36 17.29 33.97
C LYS A 37 -25.80 16.90 32.60
N ALA A 38 -25.40 17.86 31.78
CA ALA A 38 -24.89 17.59 30.45
C ALA A 38 -23.61 16.73 30.51
N PRO A 39 -23.54 15.59 29.81
CA PRO A 39 -22.35 14.74 29.82
C PRO A 39 -21.19 15.46 29.14
N ARG A 40 -20.05 15.53 29.83
CA ARG A 40 -18.80 16.05 29.25
C ARG A 40 -18.23 15.00 28.30
N ILE A 41 -18.11 15.34 27.02
CA ILE A 41 -17.52 14.49 25.98
C ILE A 41 -16.21 15.14 25.57
N PHE A 42 -15.12 14.38 25.64
CA PHE A 42 -13.77 14.79 25.25
C PHE A 42 -13.40 14.11 23.94
N GLU A 43 -12.62 14.80 23.12
CA GLU A 43 -12.09 14.28 21.87
C GLU A 43 -10.56 14.26 21.92
N ALA A 44 -9.95 13.13 21.57
CA ALA A 44 -8.52 13.04 21.31
C ALA A 44 -8.28 12.83 19.82
N LYS A 45 -7.31 13.56 19.26
CA LYS A 45 -6.94 13.51 17.84
C LYS A 45 -5.46 13.22 17.70
N THR A 46 -5.11 12.27 16.83
CA THR A 46 -3.73 11.95 16.45
C THR A 46 -3.57 12.10 14.93
N LEU A 47 -2.41 12.57 14.49
CA LEU A 47 -2.08 12.77 13.08
C LEU A 47 -0.91 11.85 12.71
N ILE A 48 -1.10 11.05 11.66
CA ILE A 48 -0.10 10.13 11.15
C ILE A 48 0.25 10.54 9.73
N LEU A 49 1.55 10.81 9.51
CA LEU A 49 2.08 11.18 8.22
C LEU A 49 2.53 9.92 7.47
N VAL A 50 1.98 9.68 6.28
CA VAL A 50 2.49 8.63 5.39
C VAL A 50 3.61 9.23 4.54
N GLN A 51 4.84 8.79 4.82
CA GLN A 51 5.98 9.15 3.99
C GLN A 51 6.11 8.14 2.85
N GLU A 52 5.92 8.60 1.61
CA GLU A 52 6.19 7.79 0.43
C GLU A 52 7.72 7.63 0.28
N GLN A 53 8.19 6.38 0.28
CA GLN A 53 9.59 6.08 -0.01
C GLN A 53 9.79 6.26 -1.52
N ARG A 54 10.53 7.31 -1.91
CA ARG A 54 10.87 7.54 -3.32
C ARG A 54 11.80 6.44 -3.82
N VAL A 55 11.24 5.48 -4.54
CA VAL A 55 12.00 4.67 -5.50
C VAL A 55 12.17 5.55 -6.75
N PRO A 56 13.38 5.74 -7.30
CA PRO A 56 13.57 6.49 -8.55
C PRO A 56 12.64 5.93 -9.64
N GLN A 57 11.68 6.74 -10.08
CA GLN A 57 10.76 6.38 -11.16
C GLN A 57 11.43 6.69 -12.49
N ASP A 58 12.18 5.72 -13.01
CA ASP A 58 12.48 5.69 -14.43
C ASP A 58 11.34 4.92 -15.12
N PHE A 59 10.51 5.68 -15.86
CA PHE A 59 9.42 5.26 -16.77
C PHE A 59 8.28 4.51 -16.06
N VAL A 60 7.13 5.10 -15.71
CA VAL A 60 6.01 5.45 -16.61
C VAL A 60 5.06 6.46 -15.91
N ARG A 61 4.37 7.31 -16.66
CA ARG A 61 3.34 8.25 -16.16
C ARG A 61 2.26 7.54 -15.33
N SER A 62 2.08 7.98 -14.08
CA SER A 62 1.02 7.51 -13.18
C SER A 62 -0.37 7.96 -13.66
N ILE A 63 -1.24 6.99 -13.98
CA ILE A 63 -2.70 7.14 -14.11
C ILE A 63 -3.39 6.70 -12.80
N VAL A 64 -2.69 6.78 -11.67
CA VAL A 64 -3.09 6.06 -10.45
C VAL A 64 -3.44 7.04 -9.33
N SER A 65 -4.56 7.74 -9.48
CA SER A 65 -5.19 8.48 -8.36
C SER A 65 -6.28 7.67 -7.65
N ALA A 66 -6.80 6.61 -8.26
CA ALA A 66 -7.81 5.72 -7.66
C ALA A 66 -7.25 4.81 -6.54
N ASP A 67 -6.01 4.33 -6.69
CA ASP A 67 -5.42 3.30 -5.81
C ASP A 67 -5.10 3.82 -4.40
N ALA A 68 -4.84 5.13 -4.23
CA ALA A 68 -4.55 5.69 -2.92
C ALA A 68 -5.79 5.71 -2.00
N GLU A 69 -6.96 6.06 -2.55
CA GLU A 69 -8.20 6.09 -1.77
C GLU A 69 -8.69 4.68 -1.43
N ASP A 70 -8.58 3.73 -2.37
CA ASP A 70 -8.95 2.33 -2.14
C ASP A 70 -8.02 1.63 -1.14
N ARG A 71 -6.71 1.91 -1.18
CA ARG A 71 -5.76 1.45 -0.15
C ARG A 71 -6.11 2.02 1.22
N LEU A 72 -6.43 3.32 1.30
CA LEU A 72 -6.80 3.96 2.57
C LEU A 72 -8.08 3.37 3.16
N ARG A 73 -9.10 3.07 2.33
CA ARG A 73 -10.31 2.37 2.76
C ARG A 73 -9.99 0.98 3.30
N THR A 74 -9.13 0.24 2.61
CA THR A 74 -8.70 -1.11 3.02
C THR A 74 -7.99 -1.07 4.37
N ILE A 75 -7.04 -0.14 4.56
CA ILE A 75 -6.32 0.00 5.83
C ILE A 75 -7.27 0.46 6.95
N THR A 76 -8.19 1.37 6.66
CA THR A 76 -9.23 1.81 7.59
C THR A 76 -10.09 0.63 8.08
N GLN A 77 -10.54 -0.22 7.16
CA GLN A 77 -11.31 -1.43 7.49
C GLN A 77 -10.50 -2.41 8.33
N GLN A 78 -9.21 -2.57 8.04
CA GLN A 78 -8.34 -3.48 8.78
C GLN A 78 -8.06 -2.99 10.21
N VAL A 79 -7.87 -1.68 10.40
CA VAL A 79 -7.61 -1.08 11.73
C VAL A 79 -8.86 -1.05 12.59
N THR A 80 -10.03 -0.86 11.97
CA THR A 80 -11.35 -0.92 12.64
C THR A 80 -11.92 -2.35 12.71
N SER A 81 -11.12 -3.35 12.35
CA SER A 81 -11.48 -4.76 12.46
C SER A 81 -11.77 -5.15 13.90
N ARG A 82 -12.68 -6.12 14.07
CA ARG A 82 -13.13 -6.58 15.38
C ARG A 82 -11.95 -7.01 16.26
N THR A 83 -11.08 -7.88 15.75
CA THR A 83 -9.94 -8.42 16.48
C THR A 83 -8.97 -7.33 16.95
N ASN A 84 -8.72 -6.30 16.13
CA ASN A 84 -7.86 -5.20 16.52
C ASN A 84 -8.51 -4.31 17.59
N LEU A 85 -9.81 -4.00 17.44
CA LEU A 85 -10.55 -3.22 18.43
C LEU A 85 -10.70 -3.96 19.77
N GLU A 86 -10.90 -5.28 19.75
CA GLU A 86 -10.94 -6.13 20.95
C GLU A 86 -9.61 -6.09 21.71
N LYS A 87 -8.50 -6.23 20.98
CA LYS A 87 -7.15 -6.13 21.58
C LYS A 87 -6.92 -4.76 22.22
N ILE A 88 -7.30 -3.68 21.54
CA ILE A 88 -7.17 -2.31 22.06
C ILE A 88 -8.04 -2.11 23.30
N ILE A 89 -9.28 -2.62 23.32
CA ILE A 89 -10.17 -2.55 24.49
C ILE A 89 -9.56 -3.28 25.69
N ALA A 90 -8.97 -4.45 25.47
CA ALA A 90 -8.32 -5.24 26.51
C ALA A 90 -7.07 -4.53 27.09
N ASP A 91 -6.17 -4.05 26.22
CA ASP A 91 -4.90 -3.43 26.62
C ASP A 91 -5.09 -2.06 27.31
N SER A 92 -6.10 -1.30 26.89
CA SER A 92 -6.39 0.02 27.44
C SER A 92 -7.38 -0.01 28.61
N MET A 93 -7.97 -1.17 28.93
CA MET A 93 -9.04 -1.31 29.92
C MET A 93 -10.18 -0.31 29.65
N LEU A 94 -10.53 -0.13 28.38
CA LEU A 94 -11.61 0.76 27.97
C LEU A 94 -12.95 0.14 28.36
N TYR A 95 -13.87 0.95 28.91
CA TYR A 95 -15.17 0.50 29.43
C TYR A 95 -15.10 -0.44 30.65
N SER A 96 -14.04 -0.40 31.47
CA SER A 96 -14.00 -1.11 32.76
C SER A 96 -15.02 -0.63 33.78
N GLU A 97 -15.58 0.58 33.60
CA GLU A 97 -16.62 1.16 34.45
C GLU A 97 -18.02 0.58 34.14
N GLU A 98 -18.19 -0.10 33.00
CA GLU A 98 -19.43 -0.76 32.59
C GLU A 98 -19.19 -2.28 32.44
N PRO A 99 -19.05 -3.02 33.57
CA PRO A 99 -18.74 -4.45 33.55
C PRO A 99 -19.89 -5.31 32.99
N ASN A 100 -21.12 -4.81 33.03
CA ASN A 100 -22.30 -5.53 32.52
C ASN A 100 -22.43 -5.48 30.99
N MET A 101 -21.63 -4.66 30.31
CA MET A 101 -21.69 -4.52 28.87
C MET A 101 -20.89 -5.65 28.19
N LEU A 102 -21.51 -6.31 27.21
CA LEU A 102 -20.85 -7.37 26.44
C LEU A 102 -19.68 -6.80 25.64
N LEU A 103 -18.62 -7.61 25.45
CA LEU A 103 -17.45 -7.21 24.66
C LEU A 103 -17.85 -6.80 23.23
N GLU A 104 -18.80 -7.54 22.64
CA GLU A 104 -19.38 -7.25 21.32
C GLU A 104 -19.94 -5.82 21.25
N GLU A 105 -20.64 -5.39 22.29
CA GLU A 105 -21.29 -4.08 22.36
C GLU A 105 -20.26 -2.97 22.56
N LYS A 106 -19.21 -3.22 23.36
CA LYS A 106 -18.06 -2.32 23.53
C LYS A 106 -17.33 -2.07 22.20
N VAL A 107 -17.14 -3.12 21.39
CA VAL A 107 -16.50 -3.01 20.07
C VAL A 107 -17.35 -2.18 19.11
N VAL A 108 -18.67 -2.39 19.10
CA VAL A 108 -19.60 -1.63 18.26
C VAL A 108 -19.59 -0.14 18.63
N LEU A 109 -19.64 0.17 19.93
CA LEU A 109 -19.53 1.56 20.41
C LEU A 109 -18.20 2.20 20.04
N LEU A 110 -17.10 1.49 20.25
CA LEU A 110 -15.77 2.00 19.91
C LEU A 110 -15.66 2.28 18.42
N ARG A 111 -16.08 1.35 17.56
CA ARG A 111 -16.08 1.53 16.10
C ARG A 111 -16.88 2.76 15.67
N ARG A 112 -18.04 3.00 16.29
CA ARG A 112 -18.89 4.15 15.98
C ARG A 112 -18.26 5.48 16.39
N ASN A 113 -17.48 5.50 17.47
CA ASN A 113 -16.86 6.72 18.01
C ASN A 113 -15.52 7.07 17.36
N ILE A 114 -14.96 6.16 16.54
CA ILE A 114 -13.74 6.43 15.77
C ILE A 114 -14.11 7.22 14.53
N VAL A 115 -13.58 8.42 14.43
CA VAL A 115 -13.67 9.26 13.22
C VAL A 115 -12.28 9.31 12.59
N ILE A 116 -12.16 8.76 11.39
CA ILE A 116 -10.92 8.86 10.61
C ILE A 116 -11.12 9.94 9.56
N ASP A 117 -10.40 11.04 9.71
CA ASP A 117 -10.41 12.12 8.74
C ASP A 117 -9.10 12.08 7.96
N VAL A 118 -9.21 11.69 6.68
CA VAL A 118 -8.10 11.71 5.75
C VAL A 118 -7.95 13.15 5.29
N ALA A 119 -6.85 13.79 5.71
CA ALA A 119 -6.50 15.13 5.27
C ALA A 119 -5.98 15.09 3.81
N ALA A 120 -6.79 14.57 2.89
CA ALA A 120 -6.53 14.56 1.46
C ALA A 120 -6.90 15.90 0.77
N ARG A 121 -7.46 16.86 1.51
CA ARG A 121 -7.97 18.12 0.96
C ARG A 121 -7.06 19.30 1.30
N GLY A 122 -5.91 19.37 0.64
CA GLY A 122 -5.03 20.53 0.71
C GLY A 122 -3.78 20.32 -0.12
N GLY A 123 -3.77 20.83 -1.35
CA GLY A 123 -2.66 20.68 -2.27
C GLY A 123 -1.32 21.08 -1.64
N ARG A 124 -0.31 20.22 -1.89
CA ARG A 124 1.11 20.35 -1.50
C ARG A 124 1.43 19.92 -0.07
N GLY A 125 1.46 18.62 0.19
CA GLY A 125 2.32 18.07 1.24
C GLY A 125 1.75 16.88 2.01
N GLY A 126 1.98 15.68 1.49
CA GLY A 126 1.94 14.43 2.26
C GLY A 126 0.55 13.79 2.39
N ASN A 127 0.50 12.47 2.18
CA ASN A 127 -0.67 11.66 2.50
C ASN A 127 -0.75 11.54 4.03
N ALA A 128 -1.36 12.50 4.71
CA ALA A 128 -1.57 12.44 6.16
C ALA A 128 -3.02 12.01 6.47
N PHE A 129 -3.17 11.14 7.47
CA PHE A 129 -4.49 10.77 7.99
C PHE A 129 -4.54 11.07 9.48
N SER A 130 -5.71 11.50 9.95
CA SER A 130 -5.95 11.77 11.35
C SER A 130 -6.99 10.82 11.91
N ILE A 131 -6.76 10.34 13.12
CA ILE A 131 -7.71 9.51 13.85
C ILE A 131 -8.17 10.30 15.07
N ALA A 132 -9.48 10.42 15.20
CA ALA A 132 -10.13 11.07 16.33
C ALA A 132 -11.03 10.08 17.06
N LEU A 133 -11.04 10.15 18.39
CA LEU A 133 -11.88 9.34 19.25
C LEU A 133 -12.55 10.21 20.31
N GLN A 134 -13.85 9.99 20.53
CA GLN A 134 -14.64 10.70 21.53
C GLN A 134 -15.02 9.80 22.73
N GLY A 135 -14.98 10.35 23.94
CA GLY A 135 -15.42 9.65 25.15
C GLY A 135 -15.45 10.48 26.43
N LYS A 136 -15.78 9.84 27.55
CA LYS A 136 -16.02 10.49 28.85
C LYS A 136 -14.73 10.80 29.63
N ASP A 137 -13.68 9.98 29.47
CA ASP A 137 -12.41 10.13 30.20
C ASP A 137 -11.29 10.58 29.24
N PRO A 138 -10.76 11.82 29.37
CA PRO A 138 -9.75 12.33 28.46
C PRO A 138 -8.43 11.55 28.50
N ARG A 139 -8.05 10.96 29.65
CA ARG A 139 -6.79 10.21 29.77
C ARG A 139 -6.88 8.87 29.07
N LYS A 140 -8.00 8.14 29.28
CA LYS A 140 -8.23 6.85 28.61
C LYS A 140 -8.36 7.02 27.11
N ILE A 141 -9.11 8.03 26.66
CA ILE A 141 -9.33 8.28 25.23
C ILE A 141 -8.04 8.70 24.51
N ALA A 142 -7.19 9.52 25.14
CA ALA A 142 -5.87 9.85 24.59
C ALA A 142 -4.97 8.61 24.48
N LYS A 143 -4.95 7.74 25.50
CA LYS A 143 -4.18 6.50 25.49
C LYS A 143 -4.64 5.58 24.34
N VAL A 144 -5.95 5.33 24.24
CA VAL A 144 -6.53 4.49 23.17
C VAL A 144 -6.19 5.02 21.79
N THR A 145 -6.27 6.34 21.59
CA THR A 145 -5.97 6.98 20.30
C THR A 145 -4.50 6.80 19.92
N ASN A 146 -3.58 6.90 20.88
CA ASN A 146 -2.15 6.67 20.68
C ASN A 146 -1.81 5.18 20.42
N ASP A 147 -2.46 4.28 21.14
CA ASP A 147 -2.29 2.84 20.96
C ASP A 147 -2.78 2.39 19.58
N LEU A 148 -3.93 2.91 19.14
CA LEU A 148 -4.49 2.65 17.82
C LEU A 148 -3.58 3.20 16.71
N ALA A 149 -2.98 4.38 16.90
CA ALA A 149 -1.97 4.91 15.99
C ALA A 149 -0.71 4.03 15.92
N SER A 150 -0.20 3.57 17.06
CA SER A 150 1.00 2.73 17.14
C SER A 150 0.77 1.36 16.50
N ASN A 151 -0.40 0.76 16.73
CA ASN A 151 -0.80 -0.49 16.09
C ASN A 151 -0.95 -0.33 14.57
N PHE A 152 -1.54 0.78 14.11
CA PHE A 152 -1.62 1.08 12.68
C PHE A 152 -0.22 1.09 12.03
N ILE A 153 0.72 1.82 12.63
CA ILE A 153 2.08 1.93 12.11
C ILE A 153 2.76 0.56 12.06
N SER A 154 2.65 -0.21 13.15
CA SER A 154 3.27 -1.53 13.27
C SER A 154 2.70 -2.54 12.27
N GLU A 155 1.38 -2.58 12.11
CA GLU A 155 0.72 -3.49 11.18
C GLU A 155 1.03 -3.13 9.73
N HIS A 156 1.07 -1.82 9.41
CA HIS A 156 1.45 -1.35 8.08
C HIS A 156 2.90 -1.74 7.73
N ILE A 157 3.83 -1.69 8.70
CA ILE A 157 5.22 -2.15 8.50
C ILE A 157 5.24 -3.66 8.19
N LYS A 158 4.52 -4.49 8.96
CA LYS A 158 4.45 -5.94 8.73
C LYS A 158 3.87 -6.31 7.37
N ILE A 159 2.81 -5.64 6.94
CA ILE A 159 2.21 -5.86 5.61
C ILE A 159 3.22 -5.48 4.52
N ARG A 160 3.97 -4.39 4.69
CA ARG A 160 5.03 -4.02 3.74
C ARG A 160 6.16 -5.04 3.70
N GLU A 161 6.58 -5.57 4.85
CA GLU A 161 7.59 -6.63 4.92
C GLU A 161 7.12 -7.90 4.19
N SER A 162 5.86 -8.32 4.38
CA SER A 162 5.32 -9.50 3.70
C SER A 162 5.20 -9.31 2.18
N GLN A 163 4.85 -8.12 1.71
CA GLN A 163 4.81 -7.79 0.27
C GLN A 163 6.20 -7.80 -0.37
N ALA A 164 7.22 -7.29 0.33
CA ALA A 164 8.59 -7.33 -0.14
C ALA A 164 9.11 -8.78 -0.24
N LEU A 165 8.77 -9.62 0.75
CA LEU A 165 9.07 -11.06 0.72
C LEU A 165 8.34 -11.76 -0.43
N GLY A 166 7.07 -11.47 -0.66
CA GLY A 166 6.28 -12.04 -1.75
C GLY A 166 6.83 -11.71 -3.14
N THR A 167 7.37 -10.50 -3.32
CA THR A 167 8.01 -10.09 -4.58
C THR A 167 9.28 -10.89 -4.84
N SER A 168 10.11 -11.10 -3.81
CA SER A 168 11.33 -11.92 -3.92
C SER A 168 11.01 -13.37 -4.26
N ILE A 169 9.94 -13.93 -3.68
CA ILE A 169 9.48 -15.29 -3.99
C ILE A 169 9.01 -15.35 -5.46
N PHE A 170 8.16 -14.42 -5.88
CA PHE A 170 7.67 -14.35 -7.27
C PHE A 170 8.81 -14.22 -8.29
N LEU A 171 9.78 -13.33 -8.04
CA LEU A 171 10.93 -13.15 -8.93
C LEU A 171 11.82 -14.40 -8.98
N ASN A 172 11.95 -15.13 -7.87
CA ASN A 172 12.71 -16.36 -7.83
C ASN A 172 12.01 -17.49 -8.59
N ASP A 173 10.68 -17.61 -8.44
CA ASP A 173 9.87 -18.58 -9.17
C ASP A 173 9.91 -18.31 -10.69
N GLU A 174 9.82 -17.04 -11.11
CA GLU A 174 9.93 -16.64 -12.52
C GLU A 174 11.32 -16.94 -13.08
N LEU A 175 12.37 -16.65 -12.31
CA LEU A 175 13.76 -16.96 -12.69
C LEU A 175 13.97 -18.47 -12.88
N GLU A 176 13.38 -19.29 -12.01
CA GLU A 176 13.44 -20.75 -12.11
C GLU A 176 12.68 -21.26 -13.34
N SER A 177 11.49 -20.71 -13.62
CA SER A 177 10.70 -21.00 -14.81
C SER A 177 11.49 -20.70 -16.10
N VAL A 178 12.06 -19.49 -16.20
CA VAL A 178 12.85 -19.07 -17.36
C VAL A 178 14.11 -19.92 -17.52
N ARG A 179 14.78 -20.30 -16.42
CA ARG A 179 15.91 -21.24 -16.47
C ARG A 179 15.52 -22.59 -17.06
N ARG A 180 14.37 -23.15 -16.65
CA ARG A 180 13.89 -24.43 -17.19
C ARG A 180 13.58 -24.32 -18.68
N GLU A 181 12.91 -23.25 -19.10
CA GLU A 181 12.61 -23.01 -20.51
C GLU A 181 13.89 -22.87 -21.34
N LEU A 182 14.88 -22.12 -20.85
CA LEU A 182 16.17 -21.99 -21.52
C LEU A 182 16.87 -23.35 -21.67
N GLN A 183 16.89 -24.15 -20.61
CA GLN A 183 17.50 -25.48 -20.62
C GLN A 183 16.81 -26.42 -21.62
N ASP A 184 15.49 -26.34 -21.74
CA ASP A 184 14.71 -27.09 -22.73
C ASP A 184 15.05 -26.65 -24.17
N LYS A 185 15.19 -25.33 -24.40
CA LYS A 185 15.60 -24.79 -25.71
C LYS A 185 17.04 -25.15 -26.07
N GLU A 186 17.95 -25.13 -25.11
CA GLU A 186 19.34 -25.57 -25.30
C GLU A 186 19.41 -27.06 -25.63
N GLN A 187 18.61 -27.89 -24.97
CA GLN A 187 18.52 -29.33 -25.25
C GLN A 187 17.95 -29.58 -26.65
N GLN A 188 16.86 -28.89 -27.03
CA GLN A 188 16.29 -28.95 -28.39
C GLN A 188 17.32 -28.52 -29.43
N LEU A 189 18.05 -27.43 -29.17
CA LEU A 189 19.11 -26.96 -30.06
C LEU A 189 20.22 -28.01 -30.17
N LYS A 190 20.66 -28.59 -29.06
CA LYS A 190 21.68 -29.65 -29.05
C LYS A 190 21.24 -30.87 -29.86
N GLU A 191 20.03 -31.37 -29.67
CA GLU A 191 19.49 -32.48 -30.46
C GLU A 191 19.40 -32.13 -31.95
N TYR A 192 19.00 -30.89 -32.27
CA TYR A 192 18.98 -30.42 -33.65
C TYR A 192 20.38 -30.40 -34.26
N LYS A 193 21.39 -29.92 -33.52
CA LYS A 193 22.81 -29.94 -33.94
C LYS A 193 23.33 -31.37 -34.11
N GLU A 194 22.96 -32.31 -33.22
CA GLU A 194 23.37 -33.72 -33.31
C GLU A 194 22.75 -34.44 -34.50
N ARG A 195 21.47 -34.21 -34.79
CA ARG A 195 20.76 -34.83 -35.93
C ARG A 195 21.21 -34.26 -37.28
N HIS A 196 21.61 -32.99 -37.33
CA HIS A 196 22.03 -32.30 -38.56
C HIS A 196 23.55 -32.08 -38.63
N ARG A 197 24.33 -32.98 -38.02
CA ARG A 197 25.80 -32.97 -38.11
C ARG A 197 26.26 -32.92 -39.57
N GLY A 198 27.11 -31.95 -39.90
CA GLY A 198 27.66 -31.72 -41.25
C GLY A 198 26.87 -30.73 -42.12
N GLY A 199 25.66 -30.33 -41.70
CA GLY A 199 24.81 -29.36 -42.42
C GLY A 199 24.61 -28.03 -41.68
N LEU A 200 25.27 -27.83 -40.53
CA LEU A 200 25.11 -26.60 -39.76
C LEU A 200 25.75 -25.40 -40.49
N PRO A 201 25.16 -24.19 -40.42
CA PRO A 201 25.76 -22.98 -40.97
C PRO A 201 27.18 -22.70 -40.44
N GLU A 202 27.43 -23.00 -39.15
CA GLU A 202 28.75 -22.89 -38.51
C GLU A 202 29.77 -23.89 -39.07
N GLU A 203 29.33 -25.09 -39.48
CA GLU A 203 30.17 -26.14 -40.06
C GLU A 203 30.35 -25.99 -41.58
N LEU A 204 29.47 -25.25 -42.25
CA LEU A 204 29.49 -25.06 -43.70
C LEU A 204 30.80 -24.43 -44.18
N ASN A 205 31.25 -23.37 -43.50
CA ASN A 205 32.53 -22.71 -43.83
C ASN A 205 33.74 -23.65 -43.61
N THR A 206 33.70 -24.46 -42.56
CA THR A 206 34.77 -25.43 -42.27
C THR A 206 34.78 -26.54 -43.32
N ASN A 207 33.61 -27.06 -43.69
CA ASN A 207 33.46 -28.07 -44.74
C ASN A 207 33.89 -27.55 -46.12
N LEU A 208 33.57 -26.29 -46.46
CA LEU A 208 34.02 -25.66 -47.70
C LEU A 208 35.55 -25.55 -47.78
N ARG A 209 36.22 -25.16 -46.68
CA ARG A 209 37.70 -25.12 -46.63
C ARG A 209 38.33 -26.50 -46.75
N ILE A 210 37.71 -27.53 -46.17
CA ILE A 210 38.16 -28.92 -46.32
C ILE A 210 38.02 -29.37 -47.78
N LEU A 211 36.91 -29.02 -48.43
CA LEU A 211 36.68 -29.28 -49.85
C LEU A 211 37.73 -28.62 -50.74
N GLU A 212 38.01 -27.31 -50.55
CA GLU A 212 39.06 -26.60 -51.31
C GLU A 212 40.44 -27.28 -51.16
N ARG A 213 40.78 -27.70 -49.94
CA ARG A 213 42.04 -28.41 -49.67
C ARG A 213 42.08 -29.78 -50.36
N LEU A 214 41.00 -30.55 -50.31
CA LEU A 214 40.89 -31.84 -51.00
C LEU A 214 41.00 -31.68 -52.52
N GLN A 215 40.42 -30.61 -53.07
CA GLN A 215 40.49 -30.30 -54.49
C GLN A 215 41.92 -29.95 -54.91
N SER A 216 42.61 -29.11 -54.12
CA SER A 216 44.03 -28.81 -54.33
C SER A 216 44.91 -30.07 -54.25
N GLN A 217 44.63 -30.99 -53.33
CA GLN A 217 45.32 -32.28 -53.24
C GLN A 217 45.05 -33.17 -54.46
N LEU A 218 43.81 -33.20 -54.96
CA LEU A 218 43.44 -33.93 -56.17
C LEU A 218 44.19 -33.39 -57.39
N ASP A 219 44.27 -32.07 -57.55
CA ASP A 219 45.01 -31.45 -58.65
C ASP A 219 46.50 -31.76 -58.56
N GLN A 220 47.08 -31.72 -57.35
CA GLN A 220 48.45 -32.15 -57.12
C GLN A 220 48.66 -33.63 -57.48
N LEU A 221 47.77 -34.52 -57.05
CA LEU A 221 47.85 -35.94 -57.38
C LEU A 221 47.72 -36.19 -58.88
N ASN A 222 46.79 -35.51 -59.57
CA ASN A 222 46.63 -35.62 -61.02
C ASN A 222 47.86 -35.11 -61.76
N ASN A 223 48.46 -34.00 -61.32
CA ASN A 223 49.69 -33.49 -61.90
C ASN A 223 50.85 -34.48 -61.67
N ASN A 224 50.92 -35.09 -60.48
CA ASN A 224 51.90 -36.14 -60.19
C ASN A 224 51.68 -37.39 -61.06
N LEU A 225 50.42 -37.79 -61.26
CA LEU A 225 50.04 -38.93 -62.10
C LEU A 225 50.43 -38.68 -63.56
N ARG A 226 50.04 -37.52 -64.13
CA ARG A 226 50.45 -37.10 -65.48
C ARG A 226 51.96 -37.05 -65.64
N SER A 227 52.67 -36.55 -64.64
CA SER A 227 54.13 -36.52 -64.63
C SER A 227 54.75 -37.91 -64.53
N ALA A 228 54.09 -38.86 -63.87
CA ALA A 228 54.52 -40.26 -63.82
C ALA A 228 54.24 -40.98 -65.15
N GLU A 229 53.09 -40.72 -65.78
CA GLU A 229 52.75 -41.24 -67.11
C GLU A 229 53.70 -40.72 -68.19
N ASN A 230 53.98 -39.40 -68.20
CA ASN A 230 54.95 -38.82 -69.13
C ASN A 230 56.36 -39.41 -68.96
N ARG A 231 56.79 -39.65 -67.71
CA ARG A 231 58.06 -40.33 -67.43
C ARG A 231 58.06 -41.77 -67.96
N ARG A 232 56.91 -42.44 -67.94
CA ARG A 232 56.76 -43.80 -68.44
C ARG A 232 56.82 -43.87 -69.97
N ILE A 233 56.24 -42.89 -70.65
CA ILE A 233 56.27 -42.77 -72.12
C ILE A 233 57.69 -42.47 -72.64
N LEU A 234 58.49 -41.71 -71.89
CA LEU A 234 59.89 -41.40 -72.25
C LEU A 234 60.86 -42.58 -72.10
N LEU A 235 60.45 -43.66 -71.44
CA LEU A 235 61.28 -44.85 -71.16
C LEU A 235 60.95 -46.06 -72.06
N GLN A 236 60.07 -45.87 -73.05
CA GLN A 236 59.78 -46.84 -74.12
C GLN A 236 60.34 -46.32 -75.45
#